data_AF-G8BVW0-F1
#
_entry.id   AF-G8BVW0-F1
#
_cell.length_a   1.000
_cell.length_b   1.000
_cell.length_c   1.000
_cell.angle_alpha   90.00
_cell.angle_beta   90.00
_cell.angle_gamma   90.00
#
_symmetry.space_group_name_H-M   'P 1'
#
loop_
_entity.id
_entity.type
_entity.pdbx_description
1 polymer ?
#
loop_
_entity_poly.entity_id
_entity_poly.type
_entity_poly.pdbx_seq_one_letter_code
_entity_poly.pdbx_strand_id
1 'polypeptide(L)'
;MIPPSGQGAPVAKIDRYSNKKPDYELKKTGYIYMYTYERFYNSYVNKDLNDIDWLYVDESVINNGKTSKLSNWEDNSKILCKIGMTTTSVEKRLSEWRNVCKHDILNLSPERIGNLQSCYVNKTKKIKNDGSKKSIKKLADIFSALSIKNNKNSSKEDVISNKTNQMIPLTNFPFKSYRNGGFYSNGQGNSTVYEIESTIHKYLWKRHGKAKVYCYGCDPNGKKYHTEWFNIPIDDLSHVMKVIDTLCYNNSL
;
A
#
# COMPACT_ATOMS: atom_id res chain seq x y z
N MET A 1 -43.42 -50.88 -0.01
CA MET A 1 -42.00 -51.10 -0.39
C MET A 1 -41.30 -49.76 -0.34
N ILE A 2 -40.45 -49.57 0.67
CA ILE A 2 -39.72 -48.34 0.98
C ILE A 2 -38.24 -48.64 0.65
N PRO A 3 -37.53 -47.83 -0.16
CA PRO A 3 -36.11 -48.07 -0.38
C PRO A 3 -35.29 -47.64 0.85
N PRO A 4 -34.22 -48.37 1.22
CA PRO A 4 -33.44 -48.09 2.40
C PRO A 4 -32.46 -46.93 2.19
N SER A 5 -32.26 -46.22 3.29
CA SER A 5 -31.34 -45.15 3.60
C SER A 5 -29.92 -45.36 3.04
N GLY A 6 -29.44 -44.35 2.31
CA GLY A 6 -28.05 -44.26 1.84
C GLY A 6 -27.07 -44.23 3.01
N GLN A 7 -26.08 -45.13 2.95
CA GLN A 7 -24.93 -45.15 3.83
C GLN A 7 -24.04 -43.94 3.52
N GLY A 8 -23.77 -43.13 4.55
CA GLY A 8 -22.83 -42.02 4.49
C GLY A 8 -21.41 -42.52 4.20
N ALA A 9 -20.77 -41.93 3.20
CA ALA A 9 -19.36 -42.14 2.93
C ALA A 9 -18.52 -41.73 4.17
N PRO A 10 -17.49 -42.49 4.54
CA PRO A 10 -16.63 -42.13 5.67
C PRO A 10 -15.87 -40.85 5.36
N VAL A 11 -16.16 -39.80 6.13
CA VAL A 11 -15.39 -38.56 6.18
C VAL A 11 -13.96 -38.93 6.59
N ALA A 12 -13.01 -38.71 5.68
CA ALA A 12 -11.59 -38.85 5.97
C ALA A 12 -11.22 -37.96 7.17
N LYS A 13 -10.94 -38.60 8.32
CA LYS A 13 -10.31 -37.95 9.46
C LYS A 13 -8.89 -37.60 9.04
N ILE A 14 -8.65 -36.34 8.73
CA ILE A 14 -7.29 -35.81 8.55
C ILE A 14 -6.68 -35.71 9.94
N ASP A 15 -5.77 -36.63 10.25
CA ASP A 15 -4.96 -36.63 11.46
C ASP A 15 -4.19 -35.31 11.60
N ARG A 16 -4.67 -34.46 12.52
CA ARG A 16 -4.01 -33.22 12.91
C ARG A 16 -2.91 -33.50 13.93
N TYR A 17 -1.80 -34.15 13.56
CA TYR A 17 -0.53 -34.07 14.31
C TYR A 17 0.63 -34.61 13.45
N SER A 18 0.93 -33.91 12.35
CA SER A 18 2.27 -33.99 11.76
C SER A 18 3.02 -32.70 12.15
N ASN A 19 4.02 -32.81 13.03
CA ASN A 19 4.93 -31.72 13.41
C ASN A 19 5.90 -31.33 12.27
N LYS A 20 5.55 -31.60 11.00
CA LYS A 20 6.32 -31.15 9.86
C LYS A 20 5.84 -29.75 9.50
N LYS A 21 6.73 -28.76 9.64
CA LYS A 21 6.52 -27.44 9.04
C LYS A 21 6.12 -27.64 7.58
N PRO A 22 5.09 -26.94 7.08
CA PRO A 22 4.62 -27.13 5.72
C PRO A 22 5.76 -26.88 4.73
N ASP A 23 5.81 -27.65 3.64
CA ASP A 23 6.94 -27.73 2.68
C ASP A 23 7.37 -26.36 2.11
N TYR A 24 6.47 -25.36 2.09
CA TYR A 24 6.80 -24.01 1.64
C TYR A 24 7.68 -23.22 2.64
N GLU A 25 7.68 -23.55 3.93
CA GLU A 25 8.50 -22.88 4.96
C GLU A 25 9.98 -23.26 4.88
N LEU A 26 10.29 -24.38 4.22
CA LEU A 26 11.65 -24.89 4.03
C LEU A 26 12.32 -24.35 2.76
N LYS A 27 11.56 -23.71 1.87
CA LYS A 27 12.09 -23.20 0.60
C LYS A 27 12.91 -21.95 0.83
N LYS A 28 14.19 -22.04 0.47
CA LYS A 28 15.14 -20.93 0.57
C LYS A 28 15.05 -19.96 -0.61
N THR A 29 14.59 -20.42 -1.77
CA THR A 29 14.46 -19.60 -3.00
C THR A 29 13.05 -19.06 -3.18
N GLY A 30 12.93 -17.80 -3.61
CA GLY A 30 11.64 -17.21 -3.95
C GLY A 30 11.67 -15.70 -4.10
N TYR A 31 10.50 -15.09 -4.10
CA TYR A 31 10.29 -13.66 -4.25
C TYR A 31 9.48 -13.11 -3.09
N ILE A 32 9.88 -11.94 -2.59
CA ILE A 32 9.08 -11.06 -1.76
C ILE A 32 8.47 -9.99 -2.66
N TYR A 33 7.16 -9.80 -2.60
CA TYR A 33 6.46 -8.79 -3.40
C TYR A 33 5.51 -7.99 -2.53
N MET A 34 5.19 -6.79 -3.01
CA MET A 34 4.27 -5.88 -2.36
C MET A 34 3.15 -5.52 -3.33
N TYR A 35 1.92 -5.48 -2.85
CA TYR A 35 0.77 -5.14 -3.68
C TYR A 35 -0.25 -4.32 -2.89
N THR A 36 -1.10 -3.64 -3.63
CA THR A 36 -2.26 -2.91 -3.13
C THR A 36 -3.47 -3.24 -4.00
N TYR A 37 -4.65 -2.73 -3.66
CA TYR A 37 -5.77 -2.78 -4.59
C TYR A 37 -5.61 -1.69 -5.65
N GLU A 38 -5.95 -2.05 -6.89
CA GLU A 38 -5.86 -1.13 -8.03
C GLU A 38 -6.70 0.13 -7.80
N ARG A 39 -7.85 -0.01 -7.14
CA ARG A 39 -8.71 1.12 -6.76
C ARG A 39 -8.01 2.12 -5.83
N PHE A 40 -7.20 1.68 -4.85
CA PHE A 40 -6.43 2.60 -4.01
C PHE A 40 -5.40 3.35 -4.84
N TYR A 41 -4.65 2.63 -5.67
CA TYR A 41 -3.65 3.25 -6.52
C TYR A 41 -4.26 4.30 -7.46
N ASN A 42 -5.37 3.95 -8.14
CA ASN A 42 -6.05 4.85 -9.08
C ASN A 42 -6.71 6.03 -8.38
N SER A 43 -7.30 5.85 -7.19
CA SER A 43 -7.81 6.97 -6.39
C SER A 43 -6.69 7.99 -6.08
N TYR A 44 -5.48 7.51 -5.82
CA TYR A 44 -4.32 8.37 -5.59
C TYR A 44 -3.84 9.11 -6.84
N VAL A 45 -3.64 8.38 -7.94
CA VAL A 45 -3.00 8.87 -9.16
C VAL A 45 -4.00 9.61 -10.05
N ASN A 46 -5.15 9.02 -10.31
CA ASN A 46 -6.17 9.51 -11.26
C ASN A 46 -7.21 10.41 -10.59
N LYS A 47 -7.29 10.42 -9.25
CA LYS A 47 -8.31 11.15 -8.46
C LYS A 47 -9.74 10.66 -8.66
N ASP A 48 -9.91 9.42 -9.09
CA ASP A 48 -11.23 8.78 -9.10
C ASP A 48 -11.62 8.45 -7.65
N LEU A 49 -12.43 9.33 -7.06
CA LEU A 49 -13.05 9.12 -5.76
C LEU A 49 -14.18 8.10 -5.91
N ASN A 50 -13.81 6.82 -6.00
CA ASN A 50 -14.79 5.76 -5.84
C ASN A 50 -14.89 5.44 -4.35
N ASP A 51 -16.08 5.63 -3.77
CA ASP A 51 -16.38 5.22 -2.40
C ASP A 51 -16.03 3.74 -2.21
N ILE A 52 -15.20 3.46 -1.21
CA ILE A 52 -14.71 2.10 -0.90
C ILE A 52 -15.55 1.56 0.25
N ASP A 53 -16.81 1.22 -0.03
CA ASP A 53 -17.77 0.72 0.98
C ASP A 53 -17.44 -0.70 1.49
N TRP A 54 -16.49 -1.38 0.83
CA TRP A 54 -16.19 -2.79 1.04
C TRP A 54 -14.93 -3.03 1.89
N LEU A 55 -14.21 -1.97 2.27
CA LEU A 55 -12.98 -2.09 3.06
C LEU A 55 -13.02 -1.21 4.31
N TYR A 56 -12.93 -1.88 5.45
CA TYR A 56 -12.90 -1.22 6.75
C TYR A 56 -11.56 -1.46 7.42
N VAL A 57 -10.99 -0.40 7.99
CA VAL A 57 -9.81 -0.49 8.85
C VAL A 57 -10.24 -0.28 10.28
N ASP A 58 -9.93 -1.26 11.11
CA ASP A 58 -10.13 -1.15 12.55
C ASP A 58 -8.89 -0.50 13.18
N GLU A 59 -8.96 0.81 13.46
CA GLU A 59 -7.91 1.58 14.13
C GLU A 59 -7.87 1.39 15.66
N SER A 60 -8.76 0.56 16.24
CA SER A 60 -8.85 0.37 17.70
C SER A 60 -7.57 -0.19 18.34
N VAL A 61 -6.67 -0.78 17.55
CA VAL A 61 -5.35 -1.25 18.02
C VAL A 61 -4.34 -0.10 18.11
N ILE A 62 -4.52 0.98 17.36
CA ILE A 62 -3.62 2.15 17.35
C ILE A 62 -3.95 3.08 18.53
N ASN A 63 -5.21 3.13 18.95
CA ASN A 63 -5.69 3.97 20.05
C ASN A 63 -6.06 3.13 21.28
N ASN A 64 -5.05 2.67 22.03
CA ASN A 64 -5.10 2.17 23.41
C ASN A 64 -6.51 2.01 24.02
N GLY A 65 -7.24 0.96 23.62
CA GLY A 65 -8.41 0.46 24.34
C GLY A 65 -9.72 1.25 24.21
N LYS A 66 -9.85 2.19 23.26
CA LYS A 66 -11.17 2.74 22.91
C LYS A 66 -11.68 2.07 21.64
N THR A 67 -12.82 1.37 21.76
CA THR A 67 -13.62 0.84 20.64
C THR A 67 -13.99 1.99 19.71
N SER A 68 -13.11 2.29 18.77
CA SER A 68 -13.34 3.26 17.70
C SER A 68 -14.25 2.58 16.69
N LYS A 69 -15.32 3.28 16.27
CA LYS A 69 -16.20 2.83 15.19
C LYS A 69 -15.35 2.53 13.95
N LEU A 70 -15.68 1.47 13.21
CA LEU A 70 -15.12 1.19 11.89
C LEU A 70 -15.26 2.47 11.05
N SER A 71 -14.14 3.11 10.69
CA SER A 71 -14.12 4.27 9.82
C SER A 71 -13.86 3.81 8.39
N ASN A 72 -14.52 4.49 7.45
CA ASN A 72 -14.17 4.37 6.04
C ASN A 72 -12.76 4.92 5.83
N TRP A 73 -12.06 4.39 4.83
CA TRP A 73 -10.71 4.82 4.51
C TRP A 73 -10.71 6.25 3.96
N GLU A 74 -10.21 7.22 4.73
CA GLU A 74 -10.17 8.64 4.33
C GLU A 74 -8.75 9.24 4.31
N ASP A 75 -7.72 8.50 4.73
CA ASP A 75 -6.37 9.07 4.84
C ASP A 75 -5.64 9.15 3.49
N ASN A 76 -5.66 10.36 2.91
CA ASN A 76 -5.00 10.75 1.66
C ASN A 76 -3.46 10.86 1.75
N SER A 77 -2.85 10.51 2.89
CA SER A 77 -1.38 10.51 3.05
C SER A 77 -0.77 9.11 3.10
N LYS A 78 -1.60 8.09 3.25
CA LYS A 78 -1.16 6.70 3.44
C LYS A 78 -1.79 5.77 2.42
N ILE A 79 -1.13 4.66 2.16
CA ILE A 79 -1.63 3.61 1.28
C ILE A 79 -1.66 2.28 2.01
N LEU A 80 -2.73 1.54 1.81
CA LEU A 80 -2.85 0.19 2.31
C LEU A 80 -2.11 -0.75 1.36
N CYS A 81 -1.09 -1.44 1.84
CA CYS A 81 -0.38 -2.44 1.06
C CYS A 81 -0.18 -3.73 1.86
N LYS A 82 -0.13 -4.84 1.14
CA LYS A 82 0.22 -6.15 1.68
C LYS A 82 1.55 -6.60 1.10
N ILE A 83 2.35 -7.23 1.96
CA ILE A 83 3.62 -7.85 1.59
C ILE A 83 3.45 -9.34 1.72
N GLY A 84 3.80 -10.06 0.66
CA GLY A 84 3.73 -11.51 0.64
C GLY A 84 4.96 -12.10 -0.01
N MET A 85 5.06 -13.42 0.13
CA MET A 85 6.10 -14.21 -0.52
C MET A 85 5.51 -15.21 -1.52
N THR A 86 6.35 -15.63 -2.46
CA THR A 86 6.07 -16.73 -3.38
C THR A 86 7.34 -17.48 -3.73
N THR A 87 7.23 -18.78 -3.98
CA THR A 87 8.34 -19.60 -4.48
C THR A 87 8.25 -19.80 -6.00
N THR A 88 7.17 -19.30 -6.62
CA THR A 88 6.93 -19.39 -8.07
C THR A 88 7.11 -18.01 -8.73
N SER A 89 6.19 -17.61 -9.61
CA SER A 89 6.16 -16.28 -10.22
C SER A 89 5.27 -15.34 -9.39
N VAL A 90 5.69 -14.08 -9.26
CA VAL A 90 4.90 -13.01 -8.62
C VAL A 90 3.58 -12.79 -9.37
N GLU A 91 3.61 -12.80 -10.70
CA GLU A 91 2.42 -12.58 -11.52
C GLU A 91 1.36 -13.68 -11.31
N LYS A 92 1.79 -14.95 -11.30
CA LYS A 92 0.91 -16.08 -11.00
C LYS A 92 0.27 -15.92 -9.62
N ARG A 93 1.09 -15.58 -8.62
CA ARG A 93 0.62 -15.40 -7.25
C ARG A 93 -0.36 -14.24 -7.10
N LEU A 94 -0.14 -13.15 -7.83
CA LEU A 94 -1.09 -12.03 -7.86
C LEU A 94 -2.42 -12.44 -8.52
N SER A 95 -2.39 -13.20 -9.61
CA SER A 95 -3.61 -13.71 -10.24
C SER A 95 -4.41 -14.64 -9.31
N GLU A 96 -3.72 -15.50 -8.53
CA GLU A 96 -4.36 -16.30 -7.48
C GLU A 96 -5.05 -15.42 -6.43
N TRP A 97 -4.38 -14.38 -5.93
CA TRP A 97 -4.96 -13.46 -4.95
C TRP A 97 -6.14 -12.66 -5.52
N ARG A 98 -6.08 -12.23 -6.79
CA ARG A 98 -7.22 -11.59 -7.48
C ARG A 98 -8.44 -12.50 -7.50
N ASN A 99 -8.21 -13.80 -7.78
CA ASN A 99 -9.28 -14.79 -7.81
C ASN A 99 -9.88 -15.11 -6.45
N VAL A 100 -9.08 -15.10 -5.38
CA VAL A 100 -9.53 -15.31 -4.00
C VAL A 100 -10.29 -14.09 -3.48
N CYS A 101 -9.72 -12.90 -3.67
CA CYS A 101 -10.22 -11.66 -3.10
C CYS A 101 -11.36 -11.04 -3.92
N LYS A 102 -11.55 -11.46 -5.18
CA LYS A 102 -12.55 -10.92 -6.13
C LYS A 102 -12.41 -9.41 -6.37
N HIS A 103 -11.24 -8.86 -6.08
CA HIS A 103 -10.91 -7.45 -6.28
C HIS A 103 -9.62 -7.35 -7.10
N ASP A 104 -9.55 -6.30 -7.92
CA ASP A 104 -8.35 -6.04 -8.70
C ASP A 104 -7.21 -5.59 -7.81
N ILE A 105 -6.11 -6.33 -7.93
CA ILE A 105 -4.88 -6.06 -7.22
C ILE A 105 -3.79 -5.59 -8.19
N LEU A 106 -2.91 -4.75 -7.65
CA LEU A 106 -1.83 -4.11 -8.39
C LEU A 106 -0.52 -4.32 -7.64
N ASN A 107 0.49 -4.82 -8.35
CA ASN A 107 1.86 -4.89 -7.85
C ASN A 107 2.41 -3.46 -7.60
N LEU A 108 3.02 -3.22 -6.44
CA LEU A 108 3.73 -1.98 -6.14
C LEU A 108 5.19 -2.10 -6.59
N SER A 109 5.42 -1.83 -7.88
CA SER A 109 6.77 -1.74 -8.45
C SER A 109 7.47 -0.43 -8.10
N PRO A 110 8.82 -0.36 -8.20
CA PRO A 110 9.58 0.88 -7.98
C PRO A 110 9.02 2.06 -8.76
N GLU A 111 8.67 1.85 -10.02
CA GLU A 111 8.12 2.87 -10.92
C GLU A 111 6.76 3.39 -10.42
N ARG A 112 5.88 2.47 -10.01
CA ARG A 112 4.56 2.83 -9.47
C ARG A 112 4.67 3.59 -8.16
N ILE A 113 5.62 3.21 -7.30
CA ILE A 113 5.90 3.93 -6.06
C ILE A 113 6.47 5.32 -6.37
N GLY A 114 7.38 5.44 -7.33
CA GLY A 114 7.88 6.74 -7.81
C GLY A 114 6.76 7.65 -8.30
N ASN A 115 5.79 7.09 -9.04
CA ASN A 115 4.60 7.82 -9.49
C ASN A 115 3.72 8.27 -8.31
N LEU A 116 3.44 7.39 -7.35
CA LEU A 116 2.67 7.74 -6.14
C LEU A 116 3.33 8.87 -5.36
N GLN A 117 4.65 8.78 -5.14
CA GLN A 117 5.40 9.79 -4.42
C GLN A 117 5.40 11.14 -5.15
N SER A 118 5.55 11.11 -6.49
CA SER A 118 5.48 12.32 -7.32
C SER A 118 4.10 12.98 -7.23
N CYS A 119 3.02 12.20 -7.33
CA CYS A 119 1.65 12.69 -7.16
C CYS A 119 1.42 13.26 -5.75
N TYR A 120 1.93 12.61 -4.71
CA TYR A 120 1.83 13.06 -3.33
C TYR A 120 2.56 14.39 -3.08
N VAL A 121 3.80 14.52 -3.54
CA VAL A 121 4.58 15.77 -3.45
C VAL A 121 3.89 16.92 -4.20
N ASN A 122 3.30 16.64 -5.36
CA ASN A 122 2.57 17.66 -6.12
C ASN A 122 1.28 18.10 -5.41
N LYS A 123 0.54 17.17 -4.78
CA LYS A 123 -0.64 17.50 -3.95
C LYS A 123 -0.26 18.40 -2.78
N THR A 124 0.78 18.03 -2.01
CA THR A 124 1.22 18.81 -0.84
C THR A 124 1.72 20.20 -1.22
N LYS A 125 2.47 20.34 -2.33
CA LYS A 125 2.88 21.64 -2.87
C LYS A 125 1.68 22.49 -3.31
N LYS A 126 0.68 21.89 -3.98
CA LYS A 126 -0.53 22.60 -4.41
C LYS A 126 -1.32 23.13 -3.22
N ILE A 127 -1.50 22.33 -2.17
CA ILE A 127 -2.22 22.74 -0.94
C ILE A 127 -1.51 23.91 -0.25
N LYS A 128 -0.17 23.85 -0.12
CA LYS A 128 0.61 24.95 0.46
C LYS A 128 0.52 26.22 -0.37
N ASN A 129 0.61 26.10 -1.70
CA ASN A 129 0.48 27.24 -2.60
C ASN A 129 -0.93 27.84 -2.56
N ASP A 130 -1.99 27.03 -2.51
CA ASP A 130 -3.37 27.50 -2.47
C ASP A 130 -3.71 28.18 -1.13
N GLY A 131 -3.22 27.63 -0.01
CA GLY A 131 -3.29 28.27 1.30
C GLY A 131 -2.52 29.59 1.39
N SER A 132 -1.33 29.66 0.78
CA SER A 132 -0.54 30.90 0.69
C SER A 132 -1.22 31.94 -0.21
N LYS A 133 -1.78 31.54 -1.36
CA LYS A 133 -2.50 32.46 -2.27
C LYS A 133 -3.77 33.00 -1.63
N LYS A 134 -4.52 32.17 -0.89
CA LYS A 134 -5.73 32.59 -0.17
C LYS A 134 -5.43 33.55 0.98
N SER A 135 -4.32 33.37 1.69
CA SER A 135 -3.88 34.29 2.75
C SER A 135 -3.29 35.59 2.20
N ILE A 136 -2.50 35.53 1.12
CA ILE A 136 -2.00 36.72 0.41
C ILE A 136 -3.15 37.53 -0.19
N LYS A 137 -4.17 36.87 -0.76
CA LYS A 137 -5.36 37.55 -1.27
C LYS A 137 -6.12 38.27 -0.16
N LYS A 138 -6.36 37.61 0.98
CA LYS A 138 -6.96 38.25 2.16
C LYS A 138 -6.16 39.44 2.68
N LEU A 139 -4.83 39.33 2.71
CA LEU A 139 -3.96 40.45 3.09
C LEU A 139 -4.04 41.58 2.06
N ALA A 140 -4.01 41.28 0.77
CA ALA A 140 -4.18 42.26 -0.31
C ALA A 140 -5.55 42.95 -0.25
N ASP A 141 -6.61 42.21 0.07
CA ASP A 141 -7.96 42.75 0.28
C ASP A 141 -8.00 43.72 1.48
N ILE A 142 -7.30 43.40 2.58
CA ILE A 142 -7.17 44.30 3.74
C ILE A 142 -6.34 45.54 3.39
N PHE A 143 -5.19 45.39 2.73
CA PHE A 143 -4.33 46.51 2.36
C PHE A 143 -4.98 47.42 1.30
N SER A 144 -5.76 46.85 0.37
CA SER A 144 -6.55 47.63 -0.59
C SER A 144 -7.72 48.36 0.07
N ALA A 145 -8.35 47.78 1.09
CA ALA A 145 -9.37 48.46 1.89
C ALA A 145 -8.80 49.59 2.77
N LEU A 146 -7.53 49.50 3.14
CA LEU A 146 -6.78 50.55 3.86
C LEU A 146 -6.12 51.57 2.93
N SER A 147 -6.09 51.30 1.62
CA SER A 147 -5.51 52.20 0.62
C SER A 147 -6.49 53.33 0.35
N ILE A 148 -6.12 54.54 0.76
CA ILE A 148 -6.84 55.76 0.39
C ILE A 148 -6.77 55.90 -1.13
N LYS A 149 -7.94 56.00 -1.79
CA LYS A 149 -8.07 56.16 -3.24
C LYS A 149 -7.37 57.45 -3.69
N ASN A 150 -6.11 57.33 -4.08
CA ASN A 150 -5.43 58.34 -4.89
C ASN A 150 -5.60 57.98 -6.36
N ASN A 151 -6.37 58.83 -7.04
CA ASN A 151 -6.62 58.76 -8.46
C ASN A 151 -5.30 59.02 -9.20
N LYS A 152 -4.78 58.04 -9.95
CA LYS A 152 -4.09 58.21 -11.24
C LYS A 152 -3.66 56.87 -11.85
N ASN A 153 -4.14 56.69 -13.07
CA ASN A 153 -3.72 55.80 -14.16
C ASN A 153 -2.29 55.23 -14.06
N SER A 154 -2.14 53.92 -14.30
CA SER A 154 -1.16 53.33 -15.26
C SER A 154 -1.24 51.79 -15.28
N SER A 155 -1.77 51.27 -16.39
CA SER A 155 -1.35 50.11 -17.20
C SER A 155 -0.47 48.96 -16.64
N LYS A 156 -0.99 47.74 -16.90
CA LYS A 156 -0.35 46.52 -17.46
C LYS A 156 0.34 45.50 -16.53
N GLU A 157 -0.44 44.46 -16.20
CA GLU A 157 -0.10 43.01 -16.25
C GLU A 157 0.61 42.67 -17.59
N ASP A 158 1.47 41.66 -17.80
CA ASP A 158 1.85 40.44 -17.08
C ASP A 158 3.12 39.89 -17.77
N VAL A 159 3.70 38.80 -17.22
CA VAL A 159 4.53 37.74 -17.87
C VAL A 159 5.80 37.49 -17.05
N ILE A 160 5.65 36.76 -15.94
CA ILE A 160 6.73 35.95 -15.38
C ILE A 160 6.46 34.51 -15.83
N SER A 161 7.23 34.11 -16.82
CA SER A 161 7.27 32.77 -17.41
C SER A 161 7.46 31.69 -16.34
N ASN A 162 6.48 30.80 -16.23
CA ASN A 162 6.59 29.55 -15.49
C ASN A 162 7.71 28.70 -16.10
N LYS A 163 8.86 28.64 -15.43
CA LYS A 163 9.88 27.62 -15.72
C LYS A 163 9.24 26.25 -15.50
N THR A 164 9.26 25.47 -16.57
CA THR A 164 8.88 24.06 -16.63
C THR A 164 9.56 23.30 -15.48
N ASN A 165 8.75 22.80 -14.54
CA ASN A 165 9.20 21.79 -13.58
C ASN A 165 9.49 20.52 -14.39
N GLN A 166 10.76 20.37 -14.80
CA GLN A 166 11.28 19.10 -15.27
C GLN A 166 11.04 18.07 -14.16
N MET A 167 10.22 17.07 -14.46
CA MET A 167 10.07 15.88 -13.65
C MET A 167 11.44 15.23 -13.55
N ILE A 168 12.06 15.31 -12.38
CA ILE A 168 13.20 14.46 -12.04
C ILE A 168 12.63 13.03 -11.98
N PRO A 169 13.04 12.10 -12.85
CA PRO A 169 12.60 10.72 -12.74
C PRO A 169 13.15 10.17 -11.43
N LEU A 170 12.27 9.82 -10.50
CA LEU A 170 12.63 9.13 -9.26
C LEU A 170 12.94 7.65 -9.55
N THR A 171 13.72 7.36 -10.60
CA THR A 171 14.00 6.02 -11.12
C THR A 171 15.40 5.50 -10.75
N ASN A 172 16.19 6.26 -10.00
CA ASN A 172 17.56 5.87 -9.62
C ASN A 172 17.67 5.14 -8.28
N PHE A 173 16.75 4.22 -7.98
CA PHE A 173 17.02 3.19 -6.97
C PHE A 173 17.30 1.87 -7.68
N PRO A 174 18.57 1.57 -8.01
CA PRO A 174 18.93 0.24 -8.48
C PRO A 174 18.81 -0.72 -7.30
N PHE A 175 17.59 -1.22 -7.08
CA PHE A 175 17.35 -2.33 -6.15
C PHE A 175 18.09 -3.55 -6.68
N LYS A 176 19.00 -4.09 -5.87
CA LYS A 176 19.93 -5.14 -6.31
C LYS A 176 19.23 -6.47 -6.54
N SER A 177 18.18 -6.73 -5.76
CA SER A 177 17.45 -7.99 -5.75
C SER A 177 16.11 -7.92 -6.50
N TYR A 178 15.68 -6.74 -6.96
CA TYR A 178 14.38 -6.57 -7.61
C TYR A 178 14.38 -7.11 -9.04
N ARG A 179 13.56 -8.13 -9.31
CA ARG A 179 13.37 -8.72 -10.64
C ARG A 179 12.02 -9.43 -10.74
N ASN A 180 11.44 -9.49 -11.94
CA ASN A 180 10.16 -10.17 -12.19
C ASN A 180 9.01 -9.76 -11.25
N GLY A 181 8.95 -8.47 -10.89
CA GLY A 181 7.89 -7.92 -10.04
C GLY A 181 8.09 -8.11 -8.54
N GLY A 182 9.22 -8.62 -8.07
CA GLY A 182 9.51 -8.76 -6.63
C GLY A 182 11.00 -8.76 -6.30
N PHE A 183 11.33 -8.79 -5.02
CA PHE A 183 12.70 -8.93 -4.52
C PHE A 183 13.04 -10.41 -4.40
N TYR A 184 14.04 -10.85 -5.14
CA TYR A 184 14.41 -12.25 -5.23
C TYR A 184 15.41 -12.65 -4.16
N SER A 185 15.19 -13.81 -3.55
CA SER A 185 16.16 -14.54 -2.75
C SER A 185 16.59 -15.82 -3.47
N ASN A 186 17.91 -16.01 -3.64
CA ASN A 186 18.47 -17.20 -4.30
C ASN A 186 18.63 -18.41 -3.36
N GLY A 187 18.30 -18.24 -2.08
CA GLY A 187 18.36 -19.30 -1.08
C GLY A 187 19.75 -19.83 -0.73
N GLN A 188 20.81 -19.11 -1.10
CA GLN A 188 22.18 -19.43 -0.69
C GLN A 188 22.44 -19.04 0.77
N GLY A 189 21.71 -18.06 1.30
CA GLY A 189 21.81 -17.65 2.69
C GLY A 189 21.26 -18.65 3.71
N ASN A 190 21.42 -18.27 4.97
CA ASN A 190 21.00 -19.07 6.11
C ASN A 190 19.48 -19.03 6.37
N SER A 191 18.78 -18.03 5.83
CA SER A 191 17.35 -17.83 6.08
C SER A 191 16.48 -18.25 4.91
N THR A 192 15.28 -18.75 5.24
CA THR A 192 14.26 -19.07 4.22
C THR A 192 13.50 -17.82 3.79
N VAL A 193 12.82 -17.87 2.64
CA VAL A 193 12.00 -16.74 2.17
C VAL A 193 10.89 -16.41 3.17
N TYR A 194 10.37 -17.43 3.85
CA TYR A 194 9.41 -17.28 4.92
C TYR A 194 9.98 -16.50 6.11
N GLU A 195 11.21 -16.81 6.55
CA GLU A 195 11.87 -16.08 7.64
C GLU A 195 12.17 -14.63 7.28
N ILE A 196 12.56 -14.37 6.02
CA ILE A 196 12.75 -13.02 5.49
C ILE A 196 11.43 -12.25 5.55
N GLU A 197 10.34 -12.83 5.05
CA GLU A 197 9.00 -12.22 5.06
C GLU A 197 8.51 -11.94 6.49
N SER A 198 8.65 -12.91 7.39
CA SER A 198 8.30 -12.77 8.81
C SER A 198 9.12 -11.66 9.49
N THR A 199 10.39 -11.49 9.09
CA THR A 199 11.24 -10.40 9.60
C THR A 199 10.75 -9.04 9.10
N ILE A 200 10.38 -8.94 7.82
CA ILE A 200 9.80 -7.73 7.23
C ILE A 200 8.47 -7.38 7.92
N HIS A 201 7.60 -8.36 8.16
CA HIS A 201 6.33 -8.15 8.86
C HIS A 201 6.56 -7.63 10.28
N LYS A 202 7.48 -8.23 11.05
CA LYS A 202 7.84 -7.76 12.40
C LYS A 202 8.35 -6.32 12.38
N TYR A 203 9.21 -5.98 11.42
CA TYR A 203 9.71 -4.62 11.23
C TYR A 203 8.57 -3.62 10.99
N LEU A 204 7.66 -3.95 10.08
CA LEU A 204 6.55 -3.07 9.72
C LEU A 204 5.49 -2.98 10.80
N TRP A 205 5.22 -4.07 11.53
CA TRP A 205 4.33 -4.03 12.69
C TRP A 205 4.86 -3.11 13.78
N LYS A 206 6.18 -3.08 13.99
CA LYS A 206 6.80 -2.19 14.97
C LYS A 206 6.72 -0.72 14.54
N ARG A 207 6.82 -0.43 13.23
CA ARG A 207 6.88 0.94 12.69
C ARG A 207 5.52 1.55 12.37
N HIS A 208 4.61 0.77 11.79
CA HIS A 208 3.31 1.23 11.28
C HIS A 208 2.11 0.60 12.00
N GLY A 209 2.36 -0.35 12.90
CA GLY A 209 1.30 -1.11 13.57
C GLY A 209 0.75 -2.26 12.73
N LYS A 210 -0.25 -2.95 13.31
CA LYS A 210 -1.00 -4.03 12.65
C LYS A 210 -2.33 -3.48 12.17
N ALA A 211 -2.58 -3.48 10.87
CA ALA A 211 -3.91 -3.18 10.36
C ALA A 211 -4.73 -4.47 10.32
N LYS A 212 -5.91 -4.45 10.91
CA LYS A 212 -6.93 -5.50 10.69
C LYS A 212 -7.82 -5.04 9.55
N VAL A 213 -7.81 -5.81 8.48
CA VAL A 213 -8.54 -5.48 7.26
C VAL A 213 -9.66 -6.49 7.04
N TYR A 214 -10.89 -6.00 7.04
CA TYR A 214 -12.07 -6.79 6.68
C TYR A 214 -12.30 -6.65 5.18
N CYS A 215 -12.26 -7.77 4.47
CA CYS A 215 -12.44 -7.81 3.03
C CYS A 215 -13.64 -8.68 2.68
N TYR A 216 -14.70 -8.05 2.16
CA TYR A 216 -15.94 -8.75 1.80
C TYR A 216 -15.71 -9.87 0.77
N GLY A 217 -14.82 -9.66 -0.20
CA GLY A 217 -14.51 -10.69 -1.20
C GLY A 217 -13.78 -11.93 -0.64
N CYS A 218 -13.05 -11.81 0.47
CA CYS A 218 -12.35 -12.92 1.11
C CYS A 218 -13.21 -13.65 2.13
N ASP A 219 -14.03 -12.93 2.88
CA ASP A 219 -15.02 -13.48 3.80
C ASP A 219 -16.29 -12.63 3.78
N PRO A 220 -17.32 -13.03 3.00
CA PRO A 220 -18.58 -12.31 2.91
C PRO A 220 -19.32 -12.22 4.25
N ASN A 221 -18.99 -13.09 5.21
CA ASN A 221 -19.60 -13.10 6.53
C ASN A 221 -18.91 -12.17 7.54
N GLY A 222 -17.77 -11.55 7.17
CA GLY A 222 -17.03 -10.60 8.01
C GLY A 222 -16.45 -11.20 9.30
N LYS A 223 -16.30 -12.54 9.39
CA LYS A 223 -15.83 -13.22 10.60
C LYS A 223 -14.30 -13.27 10.67
N LYS A 224 -13.62 -13.21 9.52
CA LYS A 224 -12.16 -13.22 9.38
C LYS A 224 -11.65 -11.86 8.92
N TYR A 225 -10.48 -11.50 9.44
CA TYR A 225 -9.74 -10.31 9.04
C TYR A 225 -8.32 -10.70 8.62
N HIS A 226 -7.74 -9.91 7.74
CA HIS A 226 -6.36 -10.04 7.34
C HIS A 226 -5.46 -9.18 8.25
N THR A 227 -4.34 -9.74 8.67
CA THR A 227 -3.34 -9.09 9.55
C THR A 227 -2.05 -8.70 8.83
N GLU A 228 -1.92 -9.11 7.57
CA GLU A 228 -0.73 -8.91 6.71
C GLU A 228 -0.83 -7.63 5.87
N TRP A 229 -1.77 -6.74 6.21
CA TRP A 229 -1.90 -5.43 5.59
C TRP A 229 -1.26 -4.37 6.48
N PHE A 230 -0.61 -3.41 5.84
CA PHE A 230 0.12 -2.34 6.47
C PHE A 230 -0.38 -1.01 5.93
N ASN A 231 -0.62 -0.07 6.84
CA ASN A 231 -0.99 1.30 6.51
C ASN A 231 0.29 2.15 6.44
N ILE A 232 0.88 2.29 5.25
CA ILE A 232 2.20 2.88 5.07
C ILE A 232 2.07 4.29 4.49
N PRO A 233 2.68 5.32 5.11
CA PRO A 233 2.80 6.65 4.52
C PRO A 233 3.47 6.61 3.14
N ILE A 234 2.95 7.37 2.18
CA ILE A 234 3.43 7.31 0.78
C ILE A 234 4.90 7.74 0.67
N ASP A 235 5.34 8.66 1.51
CA ASP A 235 6.74 9.09 1.61
C ASP A 235 7.68 7.97 2.12
N ASP A 236 7.19 7.08 2.98
CA ASP A 236 7.98 5.99 3.57
C ASP A 236 8.06 4.73 2.68
N LEU A 237 7.22 4.59 1.65
CA LEU A 237 7.22 3.44 0.74
C LEU A 237 8.59 3.13 0.14
N SER A 238 9.31 4.16 -0.31
CA SER A 238 10.66 4.01 -0.88
C SER A 238 11.67 3.48 0.14
N HIS A 239 11.51 3.81 1.43
CA HIS A 239 12.34 3.26 2.50
C HIS A 239 12.01 1.78 2.75
N VAL A 240 10.72 1.42 2.77
CA VAL A 240 10.28 0.03 2.91
C VAL A 240 10.87 -0.85 1.79
N MET A 241 10.83 -0.39 0.54
CA MET A 241 11.45 -1.12 -0.57
C MET A 241 12.95 -1.36 -0.37
N LYS A 242 13.69 -0.35 0.12
CA LYS A 242 15.13 -0.49 0.41
C LYS A 242 15.41 -1.50 1.51
N VAL A 243 14.57 -1.53 2.55
CA VAL A 243 14.70 -2.50 3.64
C VAL A 243 14.48 -3.91 3.11
N ILE A 244 13.44 -4.12 2.30
CA ILE A 244 13.18 -5.42 1.67
C ILE A 244 14.36 -5.82 0.76
N ASP A 245 14.83 -4.90 -0.10
CA ASP A 245 15.97 -5.17 -0.99
C ASP A 245 17.23 -5.56 -0.22
N THR A 246 17.54 -4.84 0.86
CA THR A 246 18.71 -5.12 1.70
C THR A 246 18.60 -6.49 2.37
N LEU A 247 17.42 -6.84 2.88
CA LEU A 247 17.19 -8.14 3.51
C LEU A 247 17.29 -9.29 2.49
N CYS A 248 16.68 -9.13 1.32
CA CYS A 248 16.76 -10.13 0.25
C CYS A 248 18.19 -10.27 -0.28
N TYR A 249 18.90 -9.16 -0.48
CA TYR A 249 20.28 -9.15 -0.97
C TYR A 249 21.24 -9.80 0.03
N ASN A 250 21.18 -9.43 1.31
CA ASN A 250 22.05 -9.99 2.34
C ASN A 250 21.84 -11.50 2.56
N ASN A 251 20.64 -12.02 2.28
CA ASN A 251 20.33 -13.44 2.35
C ASN A 251 20.50 -14.16 1.00
N SER A 252 20.95 -13.44 -0.03
CA SER A 252 21.28 -14.00 -1.35
C SER A 252 22.78 -14.07 -1.63
N LEU A 253 23.61 -13.62 -0.70
CA LEU A 253 25.06 -13.83 -0.71
C LEU A 253 25.39 -15.11 0.06
#